data_AF-A0A6J4KN79-F1
#
_entry.id   AF-A0A6J4KN79-F1
#
_cell.length_a   1.000
_cell.length_b   1.000
_cell.length_c   1.000
_cell.angle_alpha   90.00
_cell.angle_beta   90.00
_cell.angle_gamma   90.00
#
_symmetry.space_group_name_H-M   'P 1'
#
loop_
_entity.id
_entity.type
_entity.pdbx_description
1 polymer ?
#
loop_
_entity_poly.entity_id
_entity_poly.type
_entity_poly.pdbx_seq_one_letter_code
_entity_poly.pdbx_strand_id
1 'polypeptide(L)'
;AVRYFRDFVRPAKTYRLPSEAERAALSELSGALAPFEGSTEAEALQAVVYEIGRKHFPDMSGKSKGPDGRPGVAQTWFSAIYQVLLGQERGPRFGSFVALYGVAETRTLIAKAVAGDLLREHESFLAERVRPAAE
;
A
#
# COMPACT_ATOMS: atom_id res chain seq x y z
N ALA A 1 -6.19 -3.96 22.15
CA ALA A 1 -5.68 -3.78 20.78
C ALA A 1 -5.11 -2.37 20.53
N VAL A 2 -5.87 -1.29 20.72
CA VAL A 2 -5.46 0.09 20.34
C VAL A 2 -4.17 0.58 21.04
N ARG A 3 -4.02 0.37 22.35
CA ARG A 3 -2.79 0.75 23.08
C ARG A 3 -1.55 0.03 22.55
N TYR A 4 -1.66 -1.28 22.31
CA TYR A 4 -0.55 -2.08 21.77
C TYR A 4 -0.15 -1.60 20.36
N PHE A 5 -1.14 -1.32 19.50
CA PHE A 5 -0.87 -0.77 18.18
C PHE A 5 -0.14 0.59 18.28
N ARG A 6 -0.63 1.49 19.13
CA ARG A 6 -0.03 2.82 19.32
C ARG A 6 1.40 2.73 19.87
N ASP A 7 1.66 1.85 20.82
CA ASP A 7 2.90 1.85 21.60
C ASP A 7 3.99 0.96 21.04
N PHE A 8 3.64 -0.06 20.25
CA PHE A 8 4.61 -1.04 19.73
C PHE A 8 4.54 -1.21 18.21
N VAL A 9 3.34 -1.24 17.61
CA VAL A 9 3.21 -1.50 16.15
C VAL A 9 3.48 -0.23 15.35
N ARG A 10 2.82 0.88 15.68
CA ARG A 10 2.92 2.14 14.94
C ARG A 10 4.35 2.69 14.95
N PRO A 11 5.11 2.72 16.07
CA PRO A 11 6.48 3.23 16.09
C PRO A 11 7.48 2.38 15.30
N ALA A 12 7.18 1.09 15.11
CA ALA A 12 8.04 0.17 14.36
C ALA A 12 7.79 0.19 12.83
N LYS A 13 6.83 1.01 12.36
CA LYS A 13 6.57 1.19 10.93
C LYS A 13 7.63 2.09 10.32
N THR A 14 8.01 1.80 9.09
CA THR A 14 8.95 2.62 8.31
C THR A 14 8.30 2.99 6.98
N TYR A 15 7.82 4.22 6.89
CA TYR A 15 7.26 4.77 5.66
C TYR A 15 8.37 5.30 4.75
N ARG A 16 8.13 5.29 3.44
CA ARG A 16 8.98 5.96 2.45
C ARG A 16 8.14 6.65 1.39
N LEU A 17 8.74 7.62 0.70
CA LEU A 17 8.12 8.20 -0.48
C LEU A 17 8.07 7.17 -1.63
N PRO A 18 7.01 7.19 -2.45
CA PRO A 18 6.99 6.44 -3.70
C PRO A 18 7.97 7.05 -4.71
N SER A 19 8.60 6.22 -5.52
CA SER A 19 9.28 6.65 -6.74
C SER A 19 8.27 7.19 -7.77
N GLU A 20 8.76 7.77 -8.87
CA GLU A 20 7.89 8.27 -9.94
C GLU A 20 7.02 7.14 -10.55
N ALA A 21 7.62 5.98 -10.83
CA ALA A 21 6.90 4.82 -11.35
C ALA A 21 5.86 4.29 -10.35
N GLU A 22 6.22 4.20 -9.07
CA GLU A 22 5.28 3.76 -8.01
C GLU A 22 4.15 4.76 -7.81
N ARG A 23 4.43 6.06 -7.90
CA ARG A 23 3.43 7.14 -7.81
C ARG A 23 2.41 7.02 -8.94
N ALA A 24 2.86 6.79 -10.17
CA ALA A 24 2.00 6.59 -11.33
C ALA A 24 1.12 5.34 -11.14
N ALA A 25 1.73 4.21 -10.76
CA ALA A 25 1.01 2.97 -10.52
C ALA A 25 -0.01 3.06 -9.38
N LEU A 26 0.35 3.70 -8.26
CA LEU A 26 -0.56 3.89 -7.13
C LEU A 26 -1.73 4.80 -7.52
N SER A 27 -1.47 5.89 -8.25
CA SER A 27 -2.53 6.79 -8.73
C SER A 27 -3.49 6.07 -9.67
N GLU A 28 -2.97 5.24 -10.58
CA GLU A 28 -3.80 4.42 -11.46
C GLU A 28 -4.57 3.35 -10.68
N LEU A 29 -3.96 2.71 -9.68
CA LEU A 29 -4.64 1.78 -8.78
C LEU A 29 -5.82 2.44 -8.06
N SER A 30 -5.65 3.66 -7.56
CA SER A 30 -6.74 4.41 -6.93
C SER A 30 -7.90 4.67 -7.90
N GLY A 31 -7.59 4.97 -9.16
CA GLY A 31 -8.60 5.12 -10.22
C GLY A 31 -9.29 3.80 -10.57
N ALA A 32 -8.52 2.72 -10.73
CA ALA A 32 -9.03 1.40 -11.09
C ALA A 32 -9.87 0.74 -9.99
N LEU A 33 -9.65 1.13 -8.72
CA LEU A 33 -10.46 0.70 -7.59
C LEU A 33 -11.80 1.45 -7.48
N ALA A 34 -11.93 2.65 -8.06
CA ALA A 34 -13.13 3.48 -7.92
C ALA A 34 -14.45 2.76 -8.30
N PRO A 35 -14.52 1.96 -9.38
CA PRO A 35 -15.73 1.21 -9.73
C PRO A 35 -16.11 0.11 -8.73
N PHE A 36 -15.20 -0.25 -7.83
CA PHE A 36 -15.41 -1.29 -6.81
C PHE A 36 -15.77 -0.69 -5.44
N GLU A 37 -16.13 0.59 -5.36
CA GLU A 37 -16.47 1.22 -4.09
C GLU A 37 -17.60 0.47 -3.36
N GLY A 38 -17.39 0.16 -2.08
CA GLY A 38 -18.27 -0.68 -1.27
C GLY A 38 -18.10 -2.20 -1.45
N SER A 39 -17.25 -2.66 -2.37
CA SER A 39 -16.98 -4.09 -2.56
C SER A 39 -16.17 -4.69 -1.41
N THR A 40 -16.57 -5.89 -1.01
CA THR A 40 -15.84 -6.76 -0.06
C THR A 40 -15.22 -7.98 -0.73
N GLU A 41 -15.23 -8.03 -2.07
CA GLU A 41 -14.78 -9.19 -2.86
C GLU A 41 -13.26 -9.17 -3.03
N ALA A 42 -12.56 -9.81 -2.09
CA ALA A 42 -11.09 -9.78 -2.00
C ALA A 42 -10.40 -10.26 -3.30
N GLU A 43 -10.94 -11.27 -3.97
CA GLU A 43 -10.41 -11.81 -5.23
C GLU A 43 -10.51 -10.80 -6.37
N ALA A 44 -11.64 -10.11 -6.49
CA ALA A 44 -11.84 -9.09 -7.52
C ALA A 44 -10.91 -7.88 -7.30
N LEU A 45 -10.79 -7.42 -6.05
CA LEU A 45 -9.88 -6.34 -5.68
C LEU A 45 -8.42 -6.74 -5.89
N GLN A 46 -8.05 -7.99 -5.57
CA GLN A 46 -6.72 -8.52 -5.81
C GLN A 46 -6.41 -8.57 -7.31
N ALA A 47 -7.39 -8.90 -8.17
CA ALA A 47 -7.22 -8.88 -9.62
C ALA A 47 -6.86 -7.47 -10.11
N VAL A 48 -7.54 -6.41 -9.64
CA VAL A 48 -7.20 -5.02 -9.98
C VAL A 48 -5.75 -4.69 -9.60
N VAL A 49 -5.31 -5.09 -8.41
CA VAL A 49 -3.93 -4.87 -7.93
C VAL A 49 -2.89 -5.57 -8.83
N TYR A 50 -3.20 -6.78 -9.31
CA TYR A 50 -2.37 -7.51 -10.26
C TYR A 50 -2.37 -6.86 -11.64
N GLU A 51 -3.51 -6.37 -12.15
CA GLU A 51 -3.59 -5.70 -13.44
C GLU A 51 -2.69 -4.46 -13.49
N ILE A 52 -2.78 -3.60 -12.47
CA ILE A 52 -1.91 -2.43 -12.35
C ILE A 52 -0.45 -2.84 -12.18
N GLY A 53 -0.19 -3.82 -11.31
CA GLY A 53 1.15 -4.33 -11.09
C GLY A 53 1.80 -4.86 -12.37
N ARG A 54 1.05 -5.55 -13.23
CA ARG A 54 1.57 -6.10 -14.49
C ARG A 54 1.87 -5.01 -15.50
N LYS A 55 1.05 -3.96 -15.52
CA LYS A 55 1.24 -2.82 -16.42
C LYS A 55 2.50 -2.03 -16.08
N HIS A 56 2.74 -1.78 -14.79
CA HIS A 56 3.83 -0.90 -14.34
C HIS A 56 5.10 -1.65 -13.90
N PHE A 57 4.95 -2.87 -13.41
CA PHE A 57 6.01 -3.69 -12.84
C PHE A 57 5.91 -5.15 -13.33
N PRO A 58 5.98 -5.41 -14.65
CA PRO A 58 5.96 -6.76 -15.18
C PRO A 58 7.15 -7.57 -14.67
N ASP A 59 6.93 -8.86 -14.39
CA ASP A 59 8.02 -9.79 -14.13
C ASP A 59 8.78 -10.10 -15.44
N MET A 60 9.95 -9.48 -15.59
CA MET A 60 10.82 -9.66 -16.76
C MET A 60 11.72 -10.90 -16.66
N SER A 61 11.72 -11.62 -15.54
CA SER A 61 12.57 -12.81 -15.34
C SER A 61 12.07 -14.05 -16.09
N GLY A 62 10.82 -14.02 -16.58
CA GLY A 62 10.17 -15.15 -17.24
C GLY A 62 9.76 -16.30 -16.31
N LYS A 63 10.03 -16.18 -15.00
CA LYS A 63 9.72 -17.21 -14.00
C LYS A 63 8.25 -17.24 -13.61
N SER A 64 7.60 -16.08 -13.59
CA SER A 64 6.18 -15.97 -13.28
C SER A 64 5.40 -15.57 -14.54
N LYS A 65 4.39 -16.36 -14.89
CA LYS A 65 3.47 -16.07 -16.01
C LYS A 65 2.03 -16.14 -15.53
N GLY A 66 1.18 -15.28 -16.09
CA GLY A 66 -0.26 -15.38 -15.95
C GLY A 66 -0.83 -16.59 -16.69
N PRO A 67 -2.07 -17.03 -16.38
CA PRO A 67 -2.75 -18.12 -17.07
C PRO A 67 -2.93 -17.89 -18.59
N ASP A 68 -2.94 -16.61 -18.99
CA ASP A 68 -3.06 -16.12 -20.37
C ASP A 68 -1.70 -15.97 -21.07
N GLY A 69 -0.61 -16.40 -20.44
CA GLY A 69 0.75 -16.30 -20.97
C GLY A 69 1.40 -14.92 -20.83
N ARG A 70 0.70 -13.93 -20.25
CA ARG A 70 1.27 -12.60 -19.98
C ARG A 70 2.34 -12.69 -18.88
N PRO A 71 3.28 -11.72 -18.81
CA PRO A 71 4.21 -11.64 -17.68
C PRO A 71 3.48 -11.64 -16.34
N GLY A 72 4.10 -12.26 -15.33
CA GLY A 72 3.67 -12.08 -13.95
C GLY A 72 3.91 -10.65 -13.47
N VAL A 73 3.77 -10.45 -12.17
CA VAL A 73 4.01 -9.15 -11.52
C VAL A 73 5.24 -9.26 -10.66
N ALA A 74 6.15 -8.29 -10.77
CA ALA A 74 7.37 -8.25 -9.98
C ALA A 74 7.03 -8.17 -8.48
N GLN A 75 7.74 -8.94 -7.66
CA GLN A 75 7.55 -8.93 -6.20
C GLN A 75 7.77 -7.53 -5.60
N THR A 76 8.65 -6.75 -6.23
CA THR A 76 8.96 -5.36 -5.83
C THR A 76 7.72 -4.46 -5.83
N TRP A 77 6.72 -4.71 -6.67
CA TRP A 77 5.43 -3.99 -6.65
C TRP A 77 4.70 -4.18 -5.33
N PHE A 78 4.58 -5.43 -4.87
CA PHE A 78 3.89 -5.74 -3.62
C PHE A 78 4.66 -5.19 -2.42
N SER A 79 5.99 -5.31 -2.42
CA SER A 79 6.83 -4.69 -1.39
C SER A 79 6.66 -3.17 -1.37
N ALA A 80 6.57 -2.52 -2.54
CA ALA A 80 6.35 -1.08 -2.64
C ALA A 80 5.01 -0.65 -2.03
N ILE A 81 3.91 -1.37 -2.33
CA ILE A 81 2.60 -1.12 -1.71
C ILE A 81 2.73 -1.12 -0.18
N TYR A 82 3.36 -2.14 0.40
CA TYR A 82 3.46 -2.27 1.85
C TYR A 82 4.34 -1.19 2.49
N GLN A 83 5.49 -0.88 1.88
CA GLN A 83 6.40 0.12 2.41
C GLN A 83 5.82 1.52 2.33
N VAL A 84 5.17 1.85 1.20
CA VAL A 84 4.64 3.19 0.94
C VAL A 84 3.31 3.42 1.68
N LEU A 85 2.37 2.47 1.64
CA LEU A 85 1.03 2.67 2.21
C LEU A 85 0.93 2.29 3.69
N LEU A 86 1.71 1.31 4.13
CA LEU A 86 1.53 0.68 5.43
C LEU A 86 2.76 0.76 6.33
N GLY A 87 3.89 1.22 5.81
CA GLY A 87 5.16 1.31 6.52
C GLY A 87 5.70 -0.07 6.95
N GLN A 88 5.43 -1.10 6.16
CA GLN A 88 5.84 -2.48 6.44
C GLN A 88 6.59 -3.08 5.26
N GLU A 89 7.46 -4.06 5.51
CA GLU A 89 8.20 -4.73 4.44
C GLU A 89 7.33 -5.67 3.60
N ARG A 90 6.32 -6.27 4.24
CA ARG A 90 5.43 -7.28 3.65
C ARG A 90 4.15 -7.36 4.46
N GLY A 91 3.13 -7.99 3.87
CA GLY A 91 1.87 -8.30 4.53
C GLY A 91 1.09 -9.37 3.76
N PRO A 92 -0.21 -9.54 4.07
CA PRO A 92 -1.08 -10.53 3.40
C PRO A 92 -1.34 -10.17 1.92
N ARG A 93 -2.34 -10.79 1.29
CA ARG A 93 -2.80 -10.33 -0.02
C ARG A 93 -3.43 -8.94 0.11
N PHE A 94 -3.01 -7.99 -0.74
CA PHE A 94 -3.48 -6.61 -0.63
C PHE A 94 -4.98 -6.47 -0.92
N GLY A 95 -5.56 -7.27 -1.83
CA GLY A 95 -7.00 -7.29 -2.10
C GLY A 95 -7.83 -7.62 -0.86
N SER A 96 -7.38 -8.55 -0.01
CA SER A 96 -8.03 -8.84 1.28
C SER A 96 -7.93 -7.67 2.26
N PHE A 97 -6.82 -6.93 2.25
CA PHE A 97 -6.71 -5.68 3.01
C PHE A 97 -7.72 -4.65 2.50
N VAL A 98 -7.83 -4.44 1.19
CA VAL A 98 -8.79 -3.49 0.61
C VAL A 98 -10.24 -3.86 0.94
N ALA A 99 -10.58 -5.15 0.87
CA ALA A 99 -11.93 -5.64 1.21
C ALA A 99 -12.32 -5.36 2.67
N LEU A 100 -11.35 -5.45 3.60
CA LEU A 100 -11.59 -5.22 5.04
C LEU A 100 -11.48 -3.75 5.43
N TYR A 101 -10.53 -3.02 4.83
CA TYR A 101 -10.27 -1.61 5.14
C TYR A 101 -11.24 -0.66 4.43
N GLY A 102 -11.77 -1.10 3.29
CA GLY A 102 -12.65 -0.33 2.43
C GLY A 102 -11.92 0.28 1.23
N VAL A 103 -12.63 0.31 0.10
CA VAL A 103 -12.10 0.82 -1.16
C VAL A 103 -11.90 2.34 -1.09
N ALA A 104 -12.86 3.09 -0.53
CA ALA A 104 -12.76 4.55 -0.41
C ALA A 104 -11.59 4.96 0.51
N GLU A 105 -11.42 4.24 1.61
CA GLU A 105 -10.36 4.41 2.59
C GLU A 105 -9.00 4.06 1.99
N THR A 106 -8.93 2.99 1.18
CA THR A 106 -7.72 2.62 0.44
C THR A 106 -7.33 3.70 -0.57
N ARG A 107 -8.29 4.24 -1.33
CA ARG A 107 -8.05 5.33 -2.29
C ARG A 107 -7.54 6.59 -1.59
N THR A 108 -8.12 6.90 -0.42
CA THR A 108 -7.66 8.01 0.44
C THR A 108 -6.23 7.76 0.95
N LEU A 109 -5.93 6.54 1.42
CA LEU A 109 -4.60 6.15 1.86
C LEU A 109 -3.56 6.32 0.75
N ILE A 110 -3.91 5.93 -0.48
CA ILE A 110 -3.07 6.13 -1.66
C ILE A 110 -2.83 7.62 -1.92
N ALA A 111 -3.87 8.45 -1.87
CA ALA A 111 -3.73 9.89 -2.08
C ALA A 111 -2.75 10.53 -1.06
N LYS A 112 -2.87 10.17 0.22
CA LYS A 112 -1.94 10.60 1.28
C LYS A 112 -0.51 10.14 1.03
N ALA A 113 -0.33 8.90 0.61
CA ALA A 113 0.99 8.36 0.28
C ALA A 113 1.66 9.12 -0.88
N VAL A 114 0.90 9.38 -1.94
CA VAL A 114 1.34 10.17 -3.10
C VAL A 114 1.70 11.59 -2.67
N ALA A 115 0.91 12.24 -1.82
CA ALA A 115 1.23 13.56 -1.27
C ALA A 115 2.42 13.59 -0.29
N GLY A 116 2.89 12.41 0.16
CA GLY A 116 3.93 12.27 1.18
C GLY A 116 3.44 12.49 2.61
N ASP A 117 2.11 12.56 2.82
CA ASP A 117 1.52 12.81 4.13
C ASP A 117 1.79 11.66 5.11
N LEU A 118 1.76 10.40 4.65
CA LEU A 118 1.97 9.26 5.53
C LEU A 118 3.35 9.27 6.19
N LEU A 119 4.38 9.68 5.44
CA LEU A 119 5.73 9.83 5.97
C LEU A 119 5.79 10.98 6.99
N ARG A 120 5.30 12.17 6.62
CA ARG A 120 5.30 13.35 7.50
C ARG A 120 4.52 13.12 8.80
N GLU A 121 3.35 12.51 8.71
CA GLU A 121 2.52 12.18 9.87
C GLU A 121 3.21 11.17 10.79
N HIS A 122 3.95 10.22 10.22
CA HIS A 122 4.69 9.24 11.00
C HIS A 122 5.91 9.86 11.67
N GLU A 123 6.67 10.70 10.96
CA GLU A 123 7.80 11.46 11.52
C GLU A 123 7.35 12.38 12.67
N SER A 124 6.23 13.11 12.49
CA SER A 124 5.64 13.94 13.56
C SER A 124 5.26 13.09 14.78
N PHE A 125 4.63 11.94 14.55
CA PHE A 125 4.28 11.01 15.64
C PHE A 125 5.51 10.52 16.41
N LEU A 126 6.62 10.20 15.72
CA LEU A 126 7.86 9.80 16.38
C LEU A 126 8.49 10.96 17.16
N ALA A 127 8.51 12.16 16.58
CA ALA A 127 9.04 13.36 17.23
C ALA A 127 8.28 13.71 18.52
N GLU A 128 6.96 13.58 18.52
CA GLU A 128 6.12 13.80 19.71
C GLU A 128 6.42 12.81 20.84
N ARG A 129 6.80 11.56 20.51
CA ARG A 129 7.13 10.54 21.52
C ARG A 129 8.46 10.77 22.22
N VAL A 130 9.39 11.46 21.58
CA VAL A 130 10.73 11.74 22.12
C VAL A 130 10.73 13.02 22.97
N ARG A 131 9.68 13.86 22.84
CA ARG A 131 9.59 15.11 23.61
C ARG A 131 9.44 14.78 25.11
N PRO A 132 10.32 15.32 25.99
CA PRO A 132 10.14 15.16 27.43
C PRO A 132 8.81 15.77 27.85
N ALA A 133 8.14 15.16 28.84
CA ALA A 133 6.95 15.76 29.44
C ALA A 133 7.35 17.14 29.97
N ALA A 134 6.67 18.20 29.51
CA ALA A 134 6.88 19.53 30.05
C ALA A 134 6.60 19.48 31.56
N GLU A 135 7.61 19.82 32.36
CA GLU A 135 7.51 20.01 33.81
C GLU A 135 6.58 21.17 34.17
#